data_AF-A0A3N0X474-F1
#
_entry.id   AF-A0A3N0X474-F1
#
_cell.length_a   1.000
_cell.length_b   1.000
_cell.length_c   1.000
_cell.angle_alpha   90.00
_cell.angle_beta   90.00
_cell.angle_gamma   90.00
#
_symmetry.space_group_name_H-M   'P 1'
#
loop_
_entity.id
_entity.type
_entity.pdbx_description
1 polymer ?
#
loop_
_entity_poly.entity_id
_entity_poly.type
_entity_poly.pdbx_seq_one_letter_code
_entity_poly.pdbx_strand_id
1 'polypeptide(L)'
;MKKNVIITLILTILIFLGYKFIKFVEGIETPDLEYNTVYSDKYEEKLFNNSLLGQTKKQIIDKLGKPLVTESINPYSKFLYRDKNDSIYINCSGGVDLSSYNIINKNYSFLTFEFDENNNVIEVFQVIDSEKVDADSLIGISKNEIINKFGKPTQIAQINFKGNMLAFSNLKEGAYTGKTPKIHVRNIVFDKNEKAIKIVKADGYGFLEGLCEIINN
;
A
#
# COMPACT_ATOMS: atom_id res chain seq x y z
N MET A 1 -2.38 62.34 27.31
CA MET A 1 -3.19 61.31 26.60
C MET A 1 -4.04 60.57 27.60
N LYS A 2 -5.35 60.44 27.38
CA LYS A 2 -6.24 59.68 28.27
C LYS A 2 -5.76 58.22 28.29
N LYS A 3 -5.68 57.59 29.47
CA LYS A 3 -5.25 56.19 29.69
C LYS A 3 -5.87 55.21 28.68
N ASN A 4 -7.13 55.45 28.29
CA ASN A 4 -7.86 54.66 27.31
C ASN A 4 -7.22 54.70 25.91
N VAL A 5 -6.68 55.83 25.48
CA VAL A 5 -6.00 55.97 24.17
C VAL A 5 -4.71 55.15 24.12
N ILE A 6 -3.96 55.11 25.24
CA ILE A 6 -2.74 54.31 25.35
C ILE A 6 -3.08 52.82 25.28
N ILE A 7 -4.13 52.39 25.98
CA ILE A 7 -4.59 50.99 25.97
C ILE A 7 -5.03 50.57 24.57
N THR A 8 -5.81 51.41 23.87
CA THR A 8 -6.24 51.12 22.49
C THR A 8 -5.05 50.99 21.54
N LEU A 9 -4.04 51.86 21.68
CA LEU A 9 -2.82 51.81 20.86
C LEU A 9 -2.02 50.52 21.09
N ILE A 10 -1.86 50.10 22.35
CA ILE A 10 -1.16 48.85 22.70
C ILE A 10 -1.89 47.64 22.10
N LEU A 11 -3.23 47.60 22.20
CA LEU A 11 -4.04 46.53 21.62
C LEU A 11 -3.90 46.44 20.10
N THR A 12 -3.87 47.58 19.40
CA THR A 12 -3.71 47.59 17.94
C THR A 12 -2.32 47.11 17.52
N ILE A 13 -1.27 47.49 18.26
CA ILE A 13 0.09 47.00 18.02
C ILE A 13 0.17 45.48 18.25
N LEU A 14 -0.44 44.96 19.32
CA LEU A 14 -0.44 43.52 19.61
C LEU A 14 -1.16 42.71 18.54
N ILE A 15 -2.31 43.19 18.05
CA ILE A 15 -3.03 42.54 16.94
C ILE A 15 -2.18 42.53 15.67
N PHE A 16 -1.51 43.64 15.35
CA PHE A 16 -0.66 43.73 14.17
C PHE A 16 0.57 42.82 14.27
N LEU A 17 1.21 42.76 15.45
CA LEU A 17 2.32 41.84 15.71
C LEU A 17 1.88 40.38 15.64
N GLY A 18 0.71 40.05 16.18
CA GLY A 18 0.10 38.72 16.07
C GLY A 18 -0.17 38.32 14.61
N TYR A 19 -0.73 39.23 13.81
CA TYR A 19 -0.95 39.00 12.38
C TYR A 19 0.37 38.80 11.62
N LYS A 20 1.39 39.62 11.89
CA LYS A 20 2.75 39.48 11.33
C LYS A 20 3.39 38.15 11.72
N PHE A 21 3.21 37.70 12.95
CA PHE A 21 3.73 36.42 13.44
C PHE A 21 3.04 35.25 12.76
N ILE A 22 1.70 35.26 12.64
CA ILE A 22 0.94 34.23 11.90
C ILE A 22 1.42 34.16 10.44
N LYS A 23 1.54 35.31 9.77
CA LYS A 23 2.07 35.40 8.40
C LYS A 23 3.51 34.91 8.26
N PHE A 24 4.35 35.16 9.26
CA PHE A 24 5.73 34.67 9.30
C PHE A 24 5.78 33.15 9.47
N VAL A 25 4.96 32.59 10.37
CA VAL A 25 4.82 31.14 10.55
C VAL A 25 4.25 30.47 9.29
N GLU A 26 3.25 31.07 8.62
CA GLU A 26 2.77 30.63 7.30
C GLU A 26 3.87 30.69 6.21
N GLY A 27 4.80 31.65 6.30
CA GLY A 27 5.92 31.80 5.37
C GLY A 27 7.03 30.76 5.55
N ILE A 28 7.25 30.26 6.76
CA ILE A 28 8.18 29.14 7.04
C ILE A 28 7.67 27.82 6.45
N GLU A 29 6.37 27.70 6.14
CA GLU A 29 5.82 26.55 5.43
C GLU A 29 6.11 26.54 3.92
N THR A 30 6.94 27.45 3.38
CA THR A 30 7.45 27.28 2.02
C THR A 30 8.40 26.09 2.01
N PRO A 31 8.01 24.93 1.47
CA PRO A 31 8.84 23.75 1.52
C PRO A 31 10.10 24.05 0.73
N ASP A 32 11.25 23.75 1.32
CA ASP A 32 12.53 23.85 0.65
C ASP A 32 12.56 22.83 -0.50
N LEU A 33 12.30 23.31 -1.72
CA LEU A 33 12.17 22.48 -2.93
C LEU A 33 13.52 21.89 -3.36
N GLU A 34 14.64 22.46 -2.91
CA GLU A 34 15.97 22.13 -3.42
C GLU A 34 16.78 21.18 -2.52
N TYR A 35 16.50 21.12 -1.22
CA TYR A 35 17.37 20.38 -0.29
C TYR A 35 17.14 18.86 -0.16
N ASN A 36 16.08 18.28 -0.75
CA ASN A 36 15.71 16.89 -0.42
C ASN A 36 15.26 15.97 -1.56
N THR A 37 15.42 16.35 -2.83
CA THR A 37 14.84 15.54 -3.92
C THR A 37 15.90 14.88 -4.80
N VAL A 38 16.28 13.65 -4.44
CA VAL A 38 16.91 12.73 -5.41
C VAL A 38 15.84 11.76 -5.89
N TYR A 39 15.37 12.00 -7.10
CA TYR A 39 14.41 11.13 -7.78
C TYR A 39 15.03 9.75 -8.05
N SER A 40 14.27 8.78 -8.56
CA SER A 40 14.92 7.85 -9.50
C SER A 40 15.64 8.71 -10.54
N ASP A 41 16.95 8.48 -10.77
CA ASP A 41 17.86 9.49 -11.35
C ASP A 41 17.35 10.20 -12.62
N LYS A 42 16.43 9.57 -13.36
CA LYS A 42 15.78 10.10 -14.58
C LYS A 42 14.25 10.03 -14.55
N TYR A 43 13.60 10.22 -13.39
CA TYR A 43 12.14 10.13 -13.30
C TYR A 43 11.45 11.17 -14.20
N GLU A 44 10.71 10.69 -15.20
CA GLU A 44 9.84 11.51 -16.04
C GLU A 44 8.51 10.78 -16.27
N GLU A 45 7.40 11.34 -15.76
CA GLU A 45 6.07 10.69 -15.79
C GLU A 45 5.66 10.19 -17.18
N LYS A 46 5.93 10.99 -18.22
CA LYS A 46 5.59 10.66 -19.61
C LYS A 46 6.24 9.37 -20.11
N LEU A 47 7.34 8.92 -19.51
CA LEU A 47 8.06 7.71 -19.92
C LEU A 47 7.38 6.43 -19.42
N PHE A 48 6.56 6.50 -18.38
CA PHE A 48 5.82 5.37 -17.82
C PHE A 48 4.53 5.12 -18.61
N ASN A 49 4.69 4.55 -19.80
CA ASN A 49 3.59 4.23 -20.72
C ASN A 49 3.85 2.89 -21.43
N ASN A 50 2.88 2.44 -22.23
CA ASN A 50 2.92 1.13 -22.88
C ASN A 50 4.14 0.86 -23.77
N SER A 51 4.92 1.87 -24.16
CA SER A 51 6.19 1.68 -24.89
C SER A 51 7.25 0.89 -24.10
N LEU A 52 7.12 0.81 -22.77
CA LEU A 52 8.02 0.02 -21.92
C LEU A 52 7.67 -1.48 -21.94
N LEU A 53 6.44 -1.85 -22.30
CA LEU A 53 6.01 -3.25 -22.31
C LEU A 53 6.82 -4.06 -23.32
N GLY A 54 7.21 -5.28 -22.95
CA GLY A 54 8.07 -6.17 -23.72
C GLY A 54 9.56 -5.83 -23.68
N GLN A 55 9.95 -4.64 -23.20
CA GLN A 55 11.36 -4.30 -22.99
C GLN A 55 11.95 -5.11 -21.83
N THR A 56 13.26 -5.35 -21.91
CA THR A 56 14.00 -6.01 -20.85
C THR A 56 14.22 -5.08 -19.66
N LYS A 57 14.36 -5.65 -18.46
CA LYS A 57 14.72 -4.94 -17.24
C LYS A 57 15.94 -4.02 -17.43
N LYS A 58 16.97 -4.52 -18.12
CA LYS A 58 18.17 -3.73 -18.46
C LYS A 58 17.84 -2.50 -19.29
N GLN A 59 17.12 -2.64 -20.41
CA GLN A 59 16.73 -1.52 -21.28
C GLN A 59 15.94 -0.45 -20.52
N ILE A 60 15.05 -0.89 -19.62
CA ILE A 60 14.24 0.03 -18.82
C ILE A 60 15.10 0.78 -17.80
N ILE A 61 16.03 0.11 -17.13
CA ILE A 61 16.97 0.77 -16.19
C ILE A 61 17.89 1.75 -16.93
N ASP A 62 18.41 1.38 -18.11
CA ASP A 62 19.24 2.28 -18.91
C ASP A 62 18.49 3.57 -19.29
N LYS A 63 17.19 3.43 -19.60
CA LYS A 63 16.29 4.52 -19.98
C LYS A 63 15.83 5.38 -18.79
N LEU A 64 15.35 4.76 -17.72
CA LEU A 64 14.69 5.43 -16.58
C LEU A 64 15.62 5.71 -15.39
N GLY A 65 16.84 5.20 -15.43
CA GLY A 65 17.79 5.27 -14.31
C GLY A 65 17.56 4.16 -13.29
N LYS A 66 18.25 4.29 -12.15
CA LYS A 66 18.16 3.32 -11.07
C LYS A 66 16.78 3.39 -10.41
N PRO A 67 16.10 2.24 -10.18
CA PRO A 67 14.83 2.23 -9.46
C PRO A 67 15.04 2.61 -7.99
N LEU A 68 13.98 3.12 -7.36
CA LEU A 68 13.94 3.36 -5.92
C LEU A 68 13.99 2.04 -5.15
N VAL A 69 13.09 1.12 -5.52
CA VAL A 69 12.97 -0.20 -4.87
C VAL A 69 12.92 -1.29 -5.95
N THR A 70 13.50 -2.44 -5.63
CA THR A 70 13.36 -3.68 -6.40
C THR A 70 12.79 -4.75 -5.48
N GLU A 71 11.67 -5.35 -5.86
CA GLU A 71 11.00 -6.39 -5.10
C GLU A 71 10.78 -7.64 -5.95
N SER A 72 10.96 -8.82 -5.35
CA SER A 72 10.56 -10.08 -5.97
C SER A 72 9.06 -10.30 -5.72
N ILE A 73 8.33 -10.65 -6.77
CA ILE A 73 6.93 -11.09 -6.67
C ILE A 73 6.93 -12.60 -6.68
N ASN A 74 6.48 -13.19 -5.58
CA ASN A 74 6.24 -14.62 -5.48
C ASN A 74 4.75 -14.92 -5.63
N PRO A 75 4.40 -16.06 -6.23
CA PRO A 75 3.02 -16.53 -6.22
C PRO A 75 2.51 -16.63 -4.79
N TYR A 76 1.24 -16.26 -4.63
CA TYR A 76 0.62 -16.14 -3.34
C TYR A 76 -0.87 -16.43 -3.49
N SER A 77 -1.49 -17.01 -2.48
CA SER A 77 -2.94 -16.97 -2.38
C SER A 77 -3.42 -16.97 -0.94
N LYS A 78 -4.57 -16.36 -0.72
CA LYS A 78 -5.29 -16.38 0.55
C LYS A 78 -6.73 -16.77 0.29
N PHE A 79 -7.23 -17.72 1.09
CA PHE A 79 -8.63 -18.13 1.08
C PHE A 79 -9.34 -17.52 2.27
N LEU A 80 -10.57 -17.07 2.06
CA LEU A 80 -11.47 -16.59 3.09
C LEU A 80 -12.71 -17.46 3.14
N TYR A 81 -12.98 -18.00 4.31
CA TYR A 81 -14.20 -18.69 4.69
C TYR A 81 -14.95 -17.80 5.69
N ARG A 82 -16.20 -17.46 5.36
CA ARG A 82 -17.10 -16.62 6.14
C ARG A 82 -18.55 -16.89 5.75
N ASP A 83 -19.51 -16.42 6.55
CA ASP A 83 -20.89 -16.28 6.07
C ASP A 83 -20.92 -15.30 4.89
N LYS A 84 -21.68 -15.64 3.84
CA LYS A 84 -21.84 -14.78 2.65
C LYS A 84 -22.48 -13.43 3.00
N ASN A 85 -23.26 -13.36 4.08
CA ASN A 85 -23.92 -12.14 4.53
C ASN A 85 -23.02 -11.22 5.37
N ASP A 86 -21.86 -11.71 5.81
CA ASP A 86 -20.92 -10.88 6.56
C ASP A 86 -20.28 -9.83 5.64
N SER A 87 -19.73 -8.76 6.24
CA SER A 87 -19.02 -7.69 5.51
C SER A 87 -17.49 -7.87 5.50
N ILE A 88 -16.97 -8.99 6.01
CA ILE A 88 -15.52 -9.28 6.11
C ILE A 88 -14.90 -9.63 4.76
N TYR A 89 -13.87 -8.95 4.29
CA TYR A 89 -13.23 -9.31 3.02
C TYR A 89 -11.72 -9.30 3.14
N ILE A 90 -11.04 -10.00 2.23
CA ILE A 90 -9.58 -9.93 2.08
C ILE A 90 -9.25 -8.99 0.92
N ASN A 91 -8.18 -8.23 1.09
CA ASN A 91 -7.64 -7.37 0.03
C ASN A 91 -6.29 -7.90 -0.46
N CYS A 92 -5.78 -7.26 -1.52
CA CYS A 92 -4.53 -7.64 -2.15
C CYS A 92 -3.26 -7.27 -1.37
N SER A 93 -3.38 -6.59 -0.23
CA SER A 93 -2.26 -6.37 0.70
C SER A 93 -2.12 -7.49 1.73
N GLY A 94 -2.88 -8.58 1.60
CA GLY A 94 -2.82 -9.74 2.50
C GLY A 94 -3.59 -9.56 3.81
N GLY A 95 -4.18 -8.39 4.03
CA GLY A 95 -4.99 -8.09 5.20
C GLY A 95 -6.43 -8.56 5.05
N VAL A 96 -7.03 -8.94 6.19
CA VAL A 96 -8.49 -9.03 6.33
C VAL A 96 -8.99 -7.64 6.69
N ASP A 97 -9.92 -7.07 5.92
CA ASP A 97 -10.59 -5.84 6.32
C ASP A 97 -11.58 -6.13 7.44
N LEU A 98 -11.23 -5.62 8.61
CA LEU A 98 -12.02 -5.69 9.84
C LEU A 98 -12.60 -4.31 10.21
N SER A 99 -12.60 -3.33 9.29
CA SER A 99 -13.16 -1.98 9.56
C SER A 99 -14.62 -2.02 9.98
N SER A 100 -15.40 -2.99 9.47
CA SER A 100 -16.78 -3.25 9.90
C SER A 100 -16.91 -4.20 11.10
N TYR A 101 -15.80 -4.79 11.57
CA TYR A 101 -15.80 -5.74 12.67
C TYR A 101 -15.98 -5.01 14.00
N ASN A 102 -17.10 -5.28 14.69
CA ASN A 102 -17.33 -4.79 16.03
C ASN A 102 -16.94 -5.88 17.04
N ILE A 103 -15.82 -5.69 17.74
CA ILE A 103 -15.31 -6.60 18.80
C ILE A 103 -16.36 -6.93 19.87
N ILE A 104 -17.33 -6.03 20.10
CA ILE A 104 -18.39 -6.21 21.09
C ILE A 104 -19.52 -7.09 20.53
N ASN A 105 -19.77 -7.02 19.22
CA ASN A 105 -20.75 -7.83 18.51
C ASN A 105 -20.04 -9.04 17.90
N LYS A 106 -19.79 -10.04 18.74
CA LYS A 106 -19.06 -11.28 18.42
C LYS A 106 -19.75 -12.22 17.40
N ASN A 107 -20.68 -11.71 16.60
CA ASN A 107 -21.44 -12.51 15.65
C ASN A 107 -20.66 -12.83 14.38
N TYR A 108 -19.50 -12.21 14.17
CA TYR A 108 -18.66 -12.45 13.01
C TYR A 108 -17.77 -13.67 13.24
N SER A 109 -17.83 -14.62 12.31
CA SER A 109 -17.02 -15.83 12.31
C SER A 109 -16.35 -16.01 10.96
N PHE A 110 -15.03 -15.87 10.93
CA PHE A 110 -14.26 -16.12 9.72
C PHE A 110 -12.97 -16.87 9.98
N LEU A 111 -12.50 -17.50 8.91
CA LEU A 111 -11.28 -18.28 8.86
C LEU A 111 -10.57 -17.97 7.56
N THR A 112 -9.28 -17.69 7.65
CA THR A 112 -8.43 -17.47 6.49
C THR A 112 -7.26 -18.43 6.47
N PHE A 113 -6.89 -18.84 5.27
CA PHE A 113 -5.71 -19.65 4.99
C PHE A 113 -4.83 -18.91 4.03
N GLU A 114 -3.58 -18.70 4.40
CA GLU A 114 -2.54 -18.17 3.54
C GLU A 114 -1.69 -19.31 2.99
N PHE A 115 -1.36 -19.28 1.70
CA PHE A 115 -0.61 -20.34 1.03
C PHE A 115 0.69 -19.82 0.40
N ASP A 116 1.73 -20.64 0.47
CA ASP A 116 2.99 -20.40 -0.22
C ASP A 116 2.94 -20.70 -1.73
N GLU A 117 4.08 -20.53 -2.41
CA GLU A 117 4.23 -20.83 -3.85
C GLU A 117 4.04 -22.32 -4.19
N ASN A 118 4.14 -23.21 -3.19
CA ASN A 118 3.89 -24.65 -3.32
C ASN A 118 2.43 -25.04 -3.02
N ASN A 119 1.58 -24.05 -2.75
CA ASN A 119 0.19 -24.21 -2.33
C ASN A 119 0.01 -24.93 -0.99
N ASN A 120 0.95 -24.77 -0.06
CA ASN A 120 0.84 -25.27 1.31
C ASN A 120 0.46 -24.12 2.26
N VAL A 121 -0.34 -24.43 3.28
CA VAL A 121 -0.73 -23.44 4.30
C VAL A 121 0.50 -22.97 5.07
N ILE A 122 0.67 -21.65 5.15
CA ILE A 122 1.74 -21.01 5.95
C ILE A 122 1.19 -20.16 7.09
N GLU A 123 -0.08 -19.75 7.00
CA GLU A 123 -0.75 -18.99 8.05
C GLU A 123 -2.22 -19.37 8.08
N VAL A 124 -2.75 -19.46 9.30
CA VAL A 124 -4.18 -19.60 9.56
C VAL A 124 -4.57 -18.48 10.50
N PHE A 125 -5.48 -17.61 10.06
CA PHE A 125 -6.01 -16.56 10.90
C PHE A 125 -7.53 -16.70 11.01
N GLN A 126 -8.01 -16.77 12.25
CA GLN A 126 -9.40 -17.02 12.55
C GLN A 126 -9.90 -16.08 13.64
N VAL A 127 -11.17 -15.73 13.52
CA VAL A 127 -11.94 -15.09 14.57
C VAL A 127 -13.27 -15.80 14.59
N ILE A 128 -13.43 -16.78 15.48
CA ILE A 128 -14.67 -17.53 15.66
C ILE A 128 -14.86 -17.83 17.16
N ASP A 129 -16.06 -17.56 17.68
CA ASP A 129 -16.51 -17.96 19.03
C ASP A 129 -17.00 -19.43 19.08
N SER A 130 -17.04 -20.19 17.97
CA SER A 130 -17.77 -21.48 17.89
C SER A 130 -16.98 -22.73 17.46
N GLU A 131 -15.82 -22.63 16.81
CA GLU A 131 -14.95 -23.80 16.58
C GLU A 131 -13.48 -23.44 16.78
N LYS A 132 -12.85 -24.10 17.75
CA LYS A 132 -11.39 -24.07 17.90
C LYS A 132 -10.80 -24.90 16.77
N VAL A 133 -10.55 -24.28 15.62
CA VAL A 133 -9.65 -24.88 14.64
C VAL A 133 -8.25 -24.85 15.24
N ASP A 134 -7.61 -26.01 15.30
CA ASP A 134 -6.20 -26.13 15.65
C ASP A 134 -5.36 -25.63 14.47
N ALA A 135 -5.08 -24.33 14.47
CA ALA A 135 -4.34 -23.63 13.42
C ALA A 135 -2.98 -24.27 13.13
N ASP A 136 -2.27 -24.68 14.19
CA ASP A 136 -0.93 -25.27 14.09
C ASP A 136 -0.98 -26.60 13.34
N SER A 137 -2.02 -27.42 13.58
CA SER A 137 -2.21 -28.68 12.86
C SER A 137 -2.47 -28.53 11.36
N LEU A 138 -2.83 -27.33 10.91
CA LEU A 138 -3.16 -27.05 9.52
C LEU A 138 -2.00 -26.47 8.72
N ILE A 139 -0.91 -26.07 9.38
CA ILE A 139 0.29 -25.59 8.71
C ILE A 139 0.90 -26.73 7.86
N GLY A 140 1.30 -26.40 6.62
CA GLY A 140 1.87 -27.33 5.65
C GLY A 140 0.85 -28.17 4.90
N ILE A 141 -0.43 -28.15 5.27
CA ILE A 141 -1.49 -28.85 4.54
C ILE A 141 -1.66 -28.22 3.15
N SER A 142 -1.93 -29.04 2.14
CA SER A 142 -2.11 -28.54 0.78
C SER A 142 -3.45 -27.79 0.61
N LYS A 143 -3.46 -26.84 -0.33
CA LYS A 143 -4.66 -26.11 -0.76
C LYS A 143 -5.83 -27.03 -1.11
N ASN A 144 -5.57 -28.16 -1.77
CA ASN A 144 -6.62 -29.11 -2.14
C ASN A 144 -7.22 -29.81 -0.92
N GLU A 145 -6.40 -30.16 0.07
CA GLU A 145 -6.89 -30.74 1.32
C GLU A 145 -7.72 -29.74 2.13
N ILE A 146 -7.34 -28.46 2.15
CA ILE A 146 -8.15 -27.39 2.75
C ILE A 146 -9.52 -27.29 2.05
N ILE A 147 -9.55 -27.29 0.71
CA ILE A 147 -10.83 -27.26 -0.04
C ILE A 147 -11.67 -28.51 0.24
N ASN A 148 -11.04 -29.68 0.35
CA ASN A 148 -11.76 -30.92 0.67
C ASN A 148 -12.35 -30.90 2.09
N LYS A 149 -11.65 -30.29 3.04
CA LYS A 149 -12.07 -30.24 4.46
C LYS A 149 -13.11 -29.15 4.73
N PHE A 150 -12.93 -27.96 4.16
CA PHE A 150 -13.74 -26.77 4.47
C PHE A 150 -14.69 -26.37 3.33
N GLY A 151 -14.62 -27.04 2.18
CA GLY A 151 -15.37 -26.66 0.98
C GLY A 151 -14.70 -25.54 0.19
N LYS A 152 -15.45 -24.95 -0.74
CA LYS A 152 -14.96 -23.82 -1.55
C LYS A 152 -14.91 -22.55 -0.68
N PRO A 153 -13.81 -21.77 -0.73
CA PRO A 153 -13.75 -20.50 -0.02
C PRO A 153 -14.72 -19.49 -0.61
N THR A 154 -15.24 -18.59 0.21
CA THR A 154 -16.13 -17.50 -0.21
C THR A 154 -15.40 -16.47 -1.06
N GLN A 155 -14.12 -16.23 -0.75
CA GLN A 155 -13.27 -15.31 -1.51
C GLN A 155 -11.84 -15.84 -1.60
N ILE A 156 -11.18 -15.57 -2.71
CA ILE A 156 -9.78 -15.89 -2.97
C ILE A 156 -9.06 -14.61 -3.38
N ALA A 157 -7.98 -14.26 -2.69
CA ALA A 157 -7.01 -13.27 -3.15
C ALA A 157 -5.78 -14.01 -3.67
N GLN A 158 -5.29 -13.71 -4.88
CA GLN A 158 -4.15 -14.45 -5.44
C GLN A 158 -3.26 -13.64 -6.37
N ILE A 159 -1.98 -14.01 -6.38
CA ILE A 159 -0.98 -13.62 -7.38
C ILE A 159 -0.50 -14.93 -8.02
N ASN A 160 -0.81 -15.12 -9.30
CA ASN A 160 -0.55 -16.39 -10.01
C ASN A 160 0.72 -16.36 -10.86
N PHE A 161 1.61 -15.38 -10.64
CA PHE A 161 2.84 -15.26 -11.40
C PHE A 161 4.03 -15.01 -10.48
N LYS A 162 5.19 -15.49 -10.93
CA LYS A 162 6.49 -15.17 -10.35
C LYS A 162 7.17 -14.11 -11.22
N GLY A 163 7.77 -13.12 -10.59
CA GLY A 163 8.37 -12.01 -11.33
C GLY A 163 9.16 -11.08 -10.44
N ASN A 164 9.50 -9.93 -11.01
CA ASN A 164 10.14 -8.84 -10.27
C ASN A 164 9.37 -7.55 -10.52
N MET A 165 9.41 -6.66 -9.55
CA MET A 165 8.87 -5.32 -9.65
C MET A 165 9.99 -4.32 -9.45
N LEU A 166 10.03 -3.31 -10.31
CA LEU A 166 10.83 -2.11 -10.10
C LEU A 166 9.91 -0.95 -9.79
N ALA A 167 10.10 -0.32 -8.64
CA ALA A 167 9.39 0.88 -8.25
C ALA A 167 10.24 2.10 -8.55
N PHE A 168 9.64 3.07 -9.24
CA PHE A 168 10.22 4.37 -9.52
C PHE A 168 9.34 5.43 -8.86
N SER A 169 9.96 6.46 -8.30
CA SER A 169 9.21 7.53 -7.64
C SER A 169 9.77 8.91 -7.98
N ASN A 170 8.87 9.88 -7.91
CA ASN A 170 9.20 11.29 -7.92
C ASN A 170 9.81 11.79 -6.58
N LEU A 171 10.08 10.90 -5.62
CA LEU A 171 10.70 11.23 -4.32
C LEU A 171 11.81 10.22 -3.95
N LYS A 172 12.82 10.70 -3.19
CA LYS A 172 13.86 9.86 -2.55
C LYS A 172 13.40 9.33 -1.19
N GLU A 173 14.11 8.33 -0.69
CA GLU A 173 14.23 8.06 0.75
C GLU A 173 14.90 9.23 1.50
N GLY A 174 14.31 9.66 2.61
CA GLY A 174 14.84 10.72 3.47
C GLY A 174 13.78 11.34 4.38
N ALA A 175 14.21 12.08 5.39
CA ALA A 175 13.29 12.82 6.26
C ALA A 175 12.67 13.98 5.48
N TYR A 176 11.35 13.91 5.25
CA TYR A 176 10.61 14.99 4.64
C TYR A 176 10.26 16.05 5.69
N THR A 177 10.61 17.31 5.41
CA THR A 177 10.26 18.47 6.25
C THR A 177 9.33 19.40 5.46
N GLY A 178 8.04 19.45 5.81
CA GLY A 178 7.05 20.30 5.13
C GLY A 178 5.63 19.71 5.11
N LYS A 179 4.80 20.15 4.15
CA LYS A 179 3.46 19.59 3.89
C LYS A 179 3.52 18.30 3.09
N THR A 180 2.84 17.22 3.51
CA THR A 180 2.89 15.90 2.87
C THR A 180 2.90 15.99 1.33
N PRO A 181 3.99 15.56 0.66
CA PRO A 181 4.12 15.70 -0.78
C PRO A 181 3.16 14.73 -1.49
N LYS A 182 2.71 15.10 -2.70
CA LYS A 182 2.02 14.15 -3.57
C LYS A 182 3.05 13.17 -4.14
N ILE A 183 2.99 11.93 -3.66
CA ILE A 183 3.92 10.86 -4.02
C ILE A 183 3.35 10.10 -5.21
N HIS A 184 4.11 10.07 -6.31
CA HIS A 184 3.83 9.24 -7.47
C HIS A 184 4.76 8.04 -7.44
N VAL A 185 4.17 6.85 -7.41
CA VAL A 185 4.90 5.58 -7.52
C VAL A 185 4.51 4.92 -8.83
N ARG A 186 5.51 4.51 -9.60
CA ARG A 186 5.35 3.83 -10.88
C ARG A 186 6.05 2.50 -10.78
N ASN A 187 5.26 1.44 -10.75
CA ASN A 187 5.76 0.09 -10.65
C ASN A 187 5.76 -0.54 -12.05
N ILE A 188 6.89 -1.10 -12.43
CA ILE A 188 7.02 -1.89 -13.66
C ILE A 188 7.22 -3.34 -13.25
N VAL A 189 6.33 -4.20 -13.69
CA VAL A 189 6.37 -5.62 -13.39
C VAL A 189 6.99 -6.37 -14.55
N PHE A 190 7.89 -7.27 -14.20
CA PHE A 190 8.67 -8.11 -15.10
C PHE A 190 8.30 -9.57 -14.89
N ASP A 191 8.20 -10.30 -16.00
CA ASP A 191 8.09 -11.76 -15.96
C ASP A 191 9.42 -12.43 -15.58
N LYS A 192 9.40 -13.77 -15.52
CA LYS A 192 10.59 -14.60 -15.28
C LYS A 192 11.72 -14.44 -16.31
N ASN A 193 11.43 -13.88 -17.49
CA ASN A 193 12.39 -13.61 -18.55
C ASN A 193 12.88 -12.16 -18.51
N GLU A 194 12.59 -11.44 -17.42
CA GLU A 194 12.89 -10.02 -17.23
C GLU A 194 12.27 -9.10 -18.29
N LYS A 195 11.15 -9.49 -18.89
CA LYS A 195 10.38 -8.63 -19.81
C LYS A 195 9.27 -7.92 -19.07
N ALA A 196 9.13 -6.62 -19.29
CA ALA A 196 8.07 -5.84 -18.70
C ALA A 196 6.70 -6.29 -19.24
N ILE A 197 5.80 -6.68 -18.34
CA ILE A 197 4.47 -7.19 -18.67
C ILE A 197 3.36 -6.26 -18.20
N LYS A 198 3.63 -5.39 -17.22
CA LYS A 198 2.63 -4.48 -16.66
C LYS A 198 3.27 -3.22 -16.11
N ILE A 199 2.53 -2.12 -16.21
CA ILE A 199 2.85 -0.85 -15.56
C ILE A 199 1.69 -0.54 -14.63
N VAL A 200 1.99 -0.36 -13.35
CA VAL A 200 1.03 0.05 -12.34
C VAL A 200 1.37 1.47 -11.92
N LYS A 201 0.37 2.35 -11.99
CA LYS A 201 0.48 3.73 -11.53
C LYS A 201 -0.31 3.85 -10.24
N ALA A 202 0.38 4.11 -9.14
CA ALA A 202 -0.22 4.35 -7.85
C ALA A 202 0.19 5.73 -7.34
N ASP A 203 -0.71 6.37 -6.63
CA ASP A 203 -0.41 7.56 -5.85
C ASP A 203 -0.36 7.17 -4.37
N GLY A 204 0.72 7.50 -3.67
CA GLY A 204 0.99 7.02 -2.32
C GLY A 204 1.75 5.67 -2.25
N TYR A 205 1.81 5.07 -1.07
CA TYR A 205 2.63 3.89 -0.74
C TYR A 205 1.96 2.54 -1.05
N GLY A 206 1.33 2.41 -2.23
CA GLY A 206 0.63 1.19 -2.67
C GLY A 206 1.43 0.37 -3.69
N PHE A 207 2.39 -0.45 -3.24
CA PHE A 207 3.30 -1.16 -4.17
C PHE A 207 2.66 -2.37 -4.88
N LEU A 208 1.69 -3.04 -4.24
CA LEU A 208 1.08 -4.29 -4.75
C LEU A 208 -0.29 -4.10 -5.40
N GLU A 209 -0.80 -2.87 -5.43
CA GLU A 209 -2.14 -2.57 -5.91
C GLU A 209 -2.25 -2.90 -7.42
N GLY A 210 -3.25 -3.70 -7.78
CA GLY A 210 -3.43 -4.15 -9.16
C GLY A 210 -2.57 -5.34 -9.60
N LEU A 211 -1.76 -5.96 -8.74
CA LEU A 211 -1.03 -7.20 -9.08
C LEU A 211 -1.76 -8.47 -8.66
N CYS A 212 -2.58 -8.37 -7.61
CA CYS A 212 -3.41 -9.46 -7.14
C CYS A 212 -4.82 -9.39 -7.74
N GLU A 213 -5.42 -10.57 -7.85
CA GLU A 213 -6.79 -10.79 -8.29
C GLU A 213 -7.64 -11.22 -7.10
N ILE A 214 -8.84 -10.64 -6.99
CA ILE A 214 -9.86 -11.06 -6.02
C ILE A 214 -10.97 -11.82 -6.75
N ILE A 215 -11.22 -13.07 -6.36
CA ILE A 215 -12.28 -13.93 -6.89
C ILE A 215 -13.32 -14.17 -5.79
N ASN A 216 -14.60 -13.97 -6.10
CA ASN A 216 -15.71 -14.20 -5.17
C ASN A 216 -16.55 -15.41 -5.63
N ASN A 217 -16.94 -16.29 -4.70
CA ASN A 217 -17.71 -17.52 -4.96
C ASN A 217 -19.10 -17.54 -4.29
#